data_AF-A0A316QV66-F1
#
_entry.id   AF-A0A316QV66-F1
#
_cell.length_a   1.000
_cell.length_b   1.000
_cell.length_c   1.000
_cell.angle_alpha   90.00
_cell.angle_beta   90.00
_cell.angle_gamma   90.00
#
_symmetry.space_group_name_H-M   'P 1'
#
loop_
_entity.id
_entity.type
_entity.pdbx_description
1 polymer ?
#
loop_
_entity_poly.entity_id
_entity_poly.type
_entity_poly.pdbx_seq_one_letter_code
_entity_poly.pdbx_strand_id
1 'polypeptide(L)' 'QDEVWIVAESPNGFKRWMIEYELESRPECPHELGGVPTYVLTRALWEKHKANKNVGIRPAFEDVIKANEVLRKPPKISV' A
#
# COMPACT_ATOMS: atom_id res chain seq x y z
N GLN A 1 1.73 13.32 12.09
CA GLN A 1 2.93 12.73 11.44
C GLN A 1 2.99 13.29 10.04
N ASP A 2 4.15 13.80 9.61
CA ASP A 2 4.27 14.57 8.34
C ASP A 2 4.81 13.75 7.17
N GLU A 3 5.49 12.64 7.47
CA GLU A 3 6.04 11.73 6.48
C GLU A 3 5.99 10.26 6.94
N VAL A 4 5.95 9.36 5.97
CA VAL A 4 6.02 7.91 6.15
C VAL A 4 7.16 7.38 5.29
N TRP A 5 8.05 6.60 5.89
CA TRP A 5 9.16 5.98 5.18
C TRP A 5 8.76 4.58 4.73
N ILE A 6 9.16 4.23 3.51
CA ILE A 6 8.68 3.07 2.79
C ILE A 6 9.86 2.39 2.09
N VAL A 7 9.91 1.08 2.21
CA VAL A 7 10.79 0.18 1.46
C VAL A 7 9.95 -0.88 0.77
N ALA A 8 10.35 -1.31 -0.43
CA ALA A 8 9.65 -2.35 -1.18
C ALA A 8 10.61 -3.21 -2.00
N GLU A 9 10.69 -4.50 -1.68
CA GLU A 9 11.52 -5.47 -2.41
C GLU A 9 10.80 -6.09 -3.63
N SER A 10 9.47 -6.23 -3.56
CA SER A 10 8.72 -6.84 -4.65
C SER A 10 8.50 -5.85 -5.80
N PRO A 11 8.52 -6.31 -7.07
CA PRO A 11 8.24 -5.44 -8.22
C PRO A 11 6.87 -4.77 -8.16
N ASN A 12 5.86 -5.48 -7.63
CA ASN A 12 4.52 -4.92 -7.46
C ASN A 12 4.50 -3.86 -6.35
N GLY A 13 5.20 -4.10 -5.24
CA GLY A 13 5.37 -3.09 -4.19
C GLY A 13 6.04 -1.84 -4.72
N PHE A 14 7.16 -1.99 -5.45
CA PHE A 14 7.88 -0.87 -6.06
C PHE A 14 6.99 -0.04 -6.99
N LYS A 15 6.22 -0.70 -7.87
CA LYS A 15 5.27 -0.02 -8.76
C LYS A 15 4.19 0.73 -7.97
N ARG A 16 3.51 0.05 -7.04
CA ARG A 16 2.36 0.61 -6.32
C ARG A 16 2.73 1.72 -5.35
N TRP A 17 3.92 1.67 -4.78
CA TRP A 17 4.40 2.68 -3.85
C TRP A 17 5.23 3.72 -4.60
N MET A 18 6.46 3.39 -5.01
CA MET A 18 7.42 4.36 -5.52
C MET A 18 6.95 5.06 -6.79
N ILE A 19 6.33 4.34 -7.73
CA ILE A 19 5.90 4.92 -9.01
C ILE A 19 4.52 5.59 -8.87
N GLU A 20 3.52 4.86 -8.37
CA GLU A 20 2.14 5.39 -8.37
C GLU A 20 1.90 6.51 -7.35
N TYR A 21 2.65 6.57 -6.25
CA TYR A 21 2.62 7.72 -5.33
C TYR A 21 3.71 8.76 -5.62
N GLU A 22 4.62 8.48 -6.57
CA GLU A 22 5.77 9.34 -6.90
C GLU A 22 6.62 9.65 -5.66
N LEU A 23 6.95 8.62 -4.88
CA LEU A 23 7.66 8.79 -3.61
C LEU A 23 9.05 9.40 -3.82
N GLU A 24 9.46 10.25 -2.88
CA GLU A 24 10.80 10.83 -2.87
C GLU A 24 11.83 9.76 -2.51
N SER A 25 12.86 9.58 -3.35
CA SER A 25 13.97 8.68 -3.06
C SER A 25 14.95 9.35 -2.10
N ARG A 26 15.28 8.67 -0.99
CA ARG A 26 16.28 9.11 0.02
C ARG A 26 17.24 7.95 0.35
N PRO A 27 18.05 7.47 -0.62
CA PRO A 27 18.90 6.30 -0.44
C PRO A 27 19.98 6.47 0.65
N GLU A 28 20.34 7.71 0.98
CA GLU A 28 21.27 8.05 2.05
C GLU A 28 20.69 7.86 3.45
N CYS A 29 19.36 7.74 3.57
CA CYS A 29 18.65 7.58 4.82
C CYS A 29 18.39 6.09 5.08
N PRO A 30 18.99 5.45 6.11
CA PRO A 30 18.73 4.04 6.40
C PRO A 30 17.32 3.83 6.97
N HIS A 31 16.54 2.93 6.36
CA HIS A 31 15.28 2.44 6.93
C HIS A 31 15.53 1.36 7.97
N GLU A 32 14.70 1.27 9.01
CA GLU A 32 14.78 0.24 10.06
C GLU A 32 14.67 -1.20 9.51
N LEU A 33 13.94 -1.37 8.41
CA LEU A 33 13.75 -2.66 7.73
C LEU A 33 14.93 -3.04 6.82
N GLY A 34 15.78 -2.07 6.43
CA GLY A 34 16.95 -2.28 5.58
C GLY A 34 16.65 -2.92 4.22
N GLY A 35 17.68 -3.49 3.59
CA GLY A 35 17.57 -4.32 2.37
C GLY A 35 17.47 -3.56 1.05
N VAL A 36 16.76 -2.43 1.01
CA VAL A 36 16.54 -1.64 -0.22
C VAL A 36 16.55 -0.13 0.08
N PRO A 37 16.69 0.74 -0.95
CA PRO A 37 16.66 2.19 -0.76
C PRO A 37 15.38 2.68 -0.10
N THR A 38 15.51 3.66 0.78
CA THR A 38 14.40 4.32 1.46
C THR A 38 13.69 5.28 0.52
N TYR A 39 12.36 5.25 0.55
CA TYR A 39 11.50 6.22 -0.10
C TYR A 39 10.57 6.88 0.91
N VAL A 40 10.12 8.10 0.62
CA VAL A 40 9.32 8.88 1.54
C VAL A 40 8.00 9.31 0.91
N LEU A 41 6.90 8.99 1.60
CA LEU A 41 5.58 9.55 1.35
C LEU A 41 5.39 10.78 2.25
N THR A 42 5.49 11.96 1.66
CA THR A 42 5.21 13.21 2.36
C THR A 42 3.70 13.46 2.42
N ARG A 43 3.26 14.32 3.35
CA ARG A 43 1.86 14.75 3.42
C ARG A 43 1.35 15.36 2.10
N ALA A 44 2.21 16.06 1.37
CA ALA A 44 1.84 16.65 0.08
C ALA A 44 1.57 15.57 -0.99
N LEU A 45 2.44 14.57 -1.08
CA LEU A 45 2.24 13.42 -1.97
C LEU A 45 1.00 12.61 -1.57
N TRP A 46 0.77 12.44 -0.26
CA TRP A 46 -0.43 11.80 0.23
C TRP A 46 -1.68 12.53 -0.24
N GLU A 47 -1.82 13.83 0.07
CA GLU A 47 -3.02 14.57 -0.31
C GLU A 47 -3.21 14.67 -1.83
N LYS A 48 -2.11 14.70 -2.62
CA LYS A 48 -2.16 14.62 -4.10
C LYS A 48 -2.83 13.33 -4.59
N HIS A 49 -2.50 12.19 -3.99
CA HIS A 49 -2.92 10.86 -4.48
C HIS A 49 -4.09 10.24 -3.72
N LYS A 50 -4.43 10.78 -2.55
CA LYS A 50 -5.43 10.28 -1.61
C LYS A 50 -6.78 9.97 -2.26
N ALA A 51 -7.27 10.83 -3.15
CA ALA A 51 -8.56 10.62 -3.82
C ALA A 51 -8.61 9.32 -4.65
N ASN A 52 -7.48 8.89 -5.22
CA ASN A 52 -7.39 7.68 -6.03
C ASN A 52 -6.97 6.45 -5.22
N LYS A 53 -6.31 6.65 -4.07
CA LYS A 53 -5.69 5.58 -3.28
C LYS A 53 -6.49 5.20 -2.04
N ASN A 54 -7.11 6.19 -1.39
CA ASN A 54 -7.96 6.00 -0.23
C ASN A 54 -9.43 6.00 -0.66
N VAL A 55 -9.80 4.94 -1.37
CA VAL A 55 -11.13 4.75 -1.92
C VAL A 55 -11.88 3.68 -1.15
N GLY A 56 -13.21 3.68 -1.32
CA GLY A 56 -14.11 2.73 -0.68
C GLY A 56 -14.84 3.34 0.51
N ILE A 57 -15.76 2.56 1.06
CA ILE A 57 -16.63 2.98 2.15
C ILE A 57 -16.39 2.02 3.31
N ARG A 58 -16.24 2.60 4.51
CA ARG A 58 -16.18 1.89 5.78
C ARG A 58 -17.28 2.46 6.67
N PRO A 59 -18.09 1.63 7.37
CA PRO A 59 -18.08 0.17 7.34
C PRO A 59 -18.48 -0.40 5.96
N ALA A 60 -18.07 -1.64 5.68
CA ALA A 60 -18.55 -2.36 4.50
C ALA A 60 -20.04 -2.68 4.65
N PHE A 61 -20.72 -2.96 3.54
CA PHE A 61 -22.14 -3.34 3.56
C PHE A 61 -22.37 -4.62 4.39
N GLU A 62 -23.52 -4.71 5.07
CA GLU A 62 -23.83 -5.81 5.99
C GLU A 62 -23.81 -7.18 5.33
N ASP A 63 -24.27 -7.26 4.07
CA ASP A 63 -24.24 -8.47 3.26
C ASP A 63 -22.81 -8.92 2.95
N VAL A 64 -21.91 -7.99 2.63
CA VAL A 64 -20.48 -8.25 2.42
C VAL A 64 -19.83 -8.74 3.72
N ILE A 65 -20.12 -8.11 4.85
CA ILE A 65 -19.60 -8.54 6.16
C ILE A 65 -20.05 -9.97 6.45
N LYS A 66 -21.35 -10.25 6.36
CA LYS A 66 -21.93 -11.56 6.61
C LYS A 66 -21.38 -12.66 5.69
N ALA A 67 -21.18 -12.34 4.41
CA ALA A 67 -20.59 -13.28 3.44
C ALA A 67 -19.13 -13.67 3.78
N ASN A 68 -18.41 -12.82 4.52
CA ASN A 68 -17.01 -13.00 4.87
C ASN A 68 -16.78 -13.37 6.35
N GLU A 69 -17.84 -13.68 7.12
CA GLU A 69 -17.72 -14.15 8.53
C GLU A 69 -16.94 -15.47 8.65
N VAL A 70 -16.99 -16.31 7.63
CA VAL A 70 -16.32 -17.62 7.61
C VAL A 70 -15.21 -17.61 6.56
N LEU A 71 -13.96 -17.78 7.00
CA LEU A 71 -12.82 -17.94 6.10
C LEU A 71 -12.95 -19.25 5.30
N ARG A 72 -12.96 -19.15 3.98
CA ARG A 72 -13.05 -20.29 3.07
C ARG A 72 -11.74 -20.47 2.30
N LYS A 73 -11.37 -21.72 2.04
CA LYS A 73 -10.24 -22.04 1.15
C LYS A 73 -10.54 -21.54 -0.27
N PRO A 74 -9.58 -20.92 -0.98
CA PRO A 74 -9.77 -20.55 -2.38
C PRO A 74 -10.10 -21.78 -3.24
N PRO A 75 -10.91 -21.60 -4.30
CA PRO A 75 -11.27 -22.69 -5.20
C PRO A 75 -10.03 -23.27 -5.88
N LYS A 76 -10.05 -24.58 -6.13
CA LYS A 76 -8.98 -25.25 -6.89
C LYS A 76 -9.13 -24.87 -8.36
N ILE A 77 -8.19 -24.09 -8.88
CA ILE A 77 -8.11 -23.81 -10.31
C ILE A 77 -7.47 -25.03 -10.98
N SER A 78 -8.22 -25.75 -11.81
CA SER A 78 -7.67 -26.73 -12.75
C SER A 78 -7.27 -25.99 -14.03
N VAL A 79 -5.97 -25.90 -14.29
CA VAL A 79 -5.40 -25.39 -15.54
C VAL A 79 -5.26 -26.55 -16.52
#